data_AF-A0A348NYZ6-F1
#
_entry.id   AF-A0A348NYZ6-F1
#
_cell.length_a   1.000
_cell.length_b   1.000
_cell.length_c   1.000
_cell.angle_alpha   90.00
_cell.angle_beta   90.00
_cell.angle_gamma   90.00
#
_symmetry.space_group_name_H-M   'P 1'
#
loop_
_entity.id
_entity.type
_entity.pdbx_description
1 polymer ?
#
loop_
_entity_poly.entity_id
_entity_poly.type
_entity_poly.pdbx_seq_one_letter_code
_entity_poly.pdbx_strand_id
1 'polypeptide(L)'
;MCCEGIIEKHQFEEIKENAASYLKANSAQNSDPGLCVISCEDISEAEREKIIDWGIRAKNEVLTKHGAYALASGSGIHLSEHGGTGDGIIGALAGAGLRLTGHDGRFKGKFDMKTNNGSLSVKEIEESQLIDKVMDEKFNPLNPEEKVLLGDKIKTVMYDHRSVLLVRKNSDGIWVNLSRKELKEH
;
A
#
# COMPACT_ATOMS: atom_id res chain seq x y z
N MET A 1 -1.08 7.61 -1.40
CA MET A 1 -1.71 6.67 -0.45
C MET A 1 -2.73 5.89 -1.25
N CYS A 2 -2.79 4.58 -1.10
CA CYS A 2 -3.71 3.72 -1.83
C CYS A 2 -4.22 2.62 -0.87
N CYS A 3 -5.44 2.17 -1.09
CA CYS A 3 -6.04 1.03 -0.41
C CYS A 3 -6.90 0.27 -1.41
N GLU A 4 -7.18 -0.99 -1.10
CA GLU A 4 -8.11 -1.82 -1.85
C GLU A 4 -9.29 -2.20 -0.94
N GLY A 5 -10.41 -2.53 -1.55
CA GLY A 5 -11.61 -2.96 -0.85
C GLY A 5 -12.51 -3.73 -1.79
N ILE A 6 -13.31 -4.62 -1.22
CA ILE A 6 -14.38 -5.33 -1.93
C ILE A 6 -15.65 -4.55 -1.70
N ILE A 7 -16.37 -4.25 -2.77
CA ILE A 7 -17.58 -3.44 -2.76
C ILE A 7 -18.61 -4.10 -3.67
N GLU A 8 -19.87 -3.78 -3.45
CA GLU A 8 -20.92 -4.11 -4.41
C GLU A 8 -20.86 -3.15 -5.60
N LYS A 9 -21.12 -3.64 -6.82
CA LYS A 9 -20.99 -2.83 -8.05
C LYS A 9 -21.79 -1.52 -8.01
N HIS A 10 -22.95 -1.51 -7.37
CA HIS A 10 -23.79 -0.32 -7.25
C HIS A 10 -23.19 0.79 -6.35
N GLN A 11 -22.21 0.45 -5.49
CA GLN A 11 -21.54 1.40 -4.59
C GLN A 11 -20.38 2.14 -5.27
N PHE A 12 -20.01 1.76 -6.50
CA PHE A 12 -18.84 2.31 -7.17
C PHE A 12 -18.93 3.83 -7.38
N GLU A 13 -20.08 4.33 -7.83
CA GLU A 13 -20.30 5.78 -8.01
C GLU A 13 -20.27 6.52 -6.67
N GLU A 14 -20.96 5.98 -5.66
CA GLU A 14 -21.00 6.55 -4.32
C GLU A 14 -19.59 6.69 -3.72
N ILE A 15 -18.73 5.68 -3.88
CA ILE A 15 -17.35 5.72 -3.37
C ILE A 15 -16.54 6.81 -4.06
N LYS A 16 -16.67 6.97 -5.38
CA LYS A 16 -15.99 8.05 -6.11
C LYS A 16 -16.42 9.42 -5.61
N GLU A 17 -17.73 9.62 -5.45
CA GLU A 17 -18.30 10.89 -4.99
C GLU A 17 -17.91 11.22 -3.55
N ASN A 18 -17.95 10.23 -2.65
CA ASN A 18 -17.54 10.37 -1.26
C ASN A 18 -16.04 10.67 -1.15
N ALA A 19 -15.19 9.95 -1.89
CA ALA A 19 -13.76 10.20 -1.91
C ALA A 19 -13.43 11.59 -2.47
N ALA A 20 -14.06 11.99 -3.57
CA ALA A 20 -13.93 13.31 -4.16
C ALA A 20 -14.33 14.42 -3.17
N SER A 21 -15.49 14.26 -2.52
CA SER A 21 -15.99 15.22 -1.53
C SER A 21 -15.07 15.32 -0.31
N TYR A 22 -14.56 14.18 0.16
CA TYR A 22 -13.59 14.14 1.25
C TYR A 22 -12.30 14.89 0.89
N LEU A 23 -11.75 14.66 -0.32
CA LEU A 23 -10.56 15.36 -0.79
C LEU A 23 -10.77 16.87 -0.84
N LYS A 24 -11.90 17.34 -1.40
CA LYS A 24 -12.22 18.77 -1.47
C LYS A 24 -12.32 19.41 -0.09
N ALA A 25 -12.89 18.71 0.89
CA ALA A 25 -13.11 19.23 2.23
C ALA A 25 -11.86 19.20 3.15
N ASN A 26 -10.93 18.26 2.93
CA ASN A 26 -9.85 17.97 3.88
C ASN A 26 -8.44 18.25 3.32
N SER A 27 -8.33 18.63 2.05
CA SER A 27 -7.02 18.91 1.45
C SER A 27 -6.45 20.23 1.96
N ALA A 28 -5.13 20.24 2.20
CA ALA A 28 -4.44 21.43 2.66
C ALA A 28 -4.51 22.55 1.60
N GLN A 29 -4.50 23.81 2.05
CA GLN A 29 -4.43 24.96 1.16
C GLN A 29 -3.21 24.84 0.23
N ASN A 30 -3.41 25.08 -1.07
CA ASN A 30 -2.40 24.94 -2.14
C ASN A 30 -1.90 23.51 -2.40
N SER A 31 -2.58 22.47 -1.90
CA SER A 31 -2.32 21.10 -2.36
C SER A 31 -3.00 20.83 -3.70
N ASP A 32 -2.48 19.84 -4.42
CA ASP A 32 -3.00 19.35 -5.70
C ASP A 32 -3.46 17.89 -5.52
N PRO A 33 -4.59 17.65 -4.83
CA PRO A 33 -5.11 16.30 -4.62
C PRO A 33 -5.72 15.74 -5.91
N GLY A 34 -5.36 14.50 -6.25
CA GLY A 34 -6.00 13.71 -7.29
C GLY A 34 -6.61 12.45 -6.73
N LEU A 35 -7.68 11.98 -7.38
CA LEU A 35 -8.33 10.72 -7.09
C LEU A 35 -8.11 9.76 -8.27
N CYS A 36 -7.75 8.51 -7.94
CA CYS A 36 -7.76 7.40 -8.87
C CYS A 36 -8.55 6.24 -8.24
N VAL A 37 -9.51 5.69 -8.98
CA VAL A 37 -10.27 4.49 -8.59
C VAL A 37 -10.22 3.51 -9.75
N ILE A 38 -9.81 2.28 -9.48
CA ILE A 38 -9.68 1.22 -10.48
C ILE A 38 -10.64 0.09 -10.11
N SER A 39 -11.51 -0.29 -11.04
CA SER A 39 -12.29 -1.52 -10.98
C SER A 39 -11.43 -2.66 -11.52
N CYS A 40 -10.89 -3.49 -10.62
CA CYS A 40 -10.02 -4.60 -10.98
C CYS A 40 -10.71 -5.66 -11.87
N GLU A 41 -12.05 -5.70 -11.89
CA GLU A 41 -12.85 -6.60 -12.72
C GLU A 41 -13.11 -6.03 -14.12
N ASP A 42 -13.09 -4.70 -14.28
CA ASP A 42 -13.42 -4.02 -15.55
C ASP A 42 -12.17 -3.60 -16.36
N ILE A 43 -10.97 -4.03 -15.92
CA ILE A 43 -9.71 -3.85 -16.65
C ILE A 43 -9.20 -5.18 -17.19
N SER A 44 -8.67 -5.16 -18.41
CA SER A 44 -7.95 -6.30 -19.00
C SER A 44 -6.56 -6.48 -18.37
N GLU A 45 -5.96 -7.65 -18.57
CA GLU A 45 -4.58 -7.89 -18.10
C GLU A 45 -3.57 -6.96 -18.77
N ALA A 46 -3.74 -6.67 -20.06
CA ALA A 46 -2.89 -5.72 -20.77
C ALA A 46 -3.04 -4.27 -20.22
N GLU A 47 -4.22 -3.89 -19.73
CA GLU A 47 -4.40 -2.61 -19.05
C GLU A 47 -3.76 -2.64 -17.67
N ARG A 48 -3.92 -3.74 -16.90
CA ARG A 48 -3.25 -3.94 -15.62
C ARG A 48 -1.73 -3.76 -15.73
N GLU A 49 -1.10 -4.40 -16.71
CA GLU A 49 0.34 -4.28 -16.97
C GLU A 49 0.77 -2.85 -17.25
N LYS A 50 -0.01 -2.08 -18.04
CA LYS A 50 0.28 -0.67 -18.32
C LYS A 50 0.16 0.22 -17.09
N ILE A 51 -0.81 -0.07 -16.20
CA ILE A 51 -0.98 0.67 -14.95
C ILE A 51 0.18 0.35 -13.99
N ILE A 52 0.61 -0.90 -13.93
CA ILE A 52 1.81 -1.31 -13.18
C ILE A 52 3.05 -0.58 -13.71
N ASP A 53 3.28 -0.59 -15.03
CA ASP A 53 4.39 0.12 -15.68
C ASP A 53 4.38 1.62 -15.34
N TRP A 54 3.21 2.26 -15.41
CA TRP A 54 3.03 3.66 -15.00
C TRP A 54 3.50 3.90 -13.57
N GLY A 55 3.09 3.05 -12.62
CA GLY A 55 3.50 3.13 -11.22
C GLY A 55 5.02 2.97 -11.05
N ILE A 56 5.62 2.01 -11.72
CA ILE A 56 7.08 1.76 -11.66
C ILE A 56 7.86 2.95 -12.23
N ARG A 57 7.44 3.48 -13.38
CA ARG A 57 8.07 4.63 -14.03
C ARG A 57 7.95 5.90 -13.20
N ALA A 58 6.80 6.14 -12.57
CA ALA A 58 6.59 7.31 -11.71
C ALA A 58 7.59 7.43 -10.56
N LYS A 59 8.30 6.35 -10.18
CA LYS A 59 9.38 6.39 -9.18
C LYS A 59 10.67 7.02 -9.70
N ASN A 60 10.89 7.00 -11.02
CA ASN A 60 12.17 7.30 -11.65
C ASN A 60 12.11 8.41 -12.70
N GLU A 61 10.92 8.78 -13.18
CA GLU A 61 10.75 9.82 -14.20
C GLU A 61 9.54 10.73 -13.93
N VAL A 62 9.56 11.91 -14.54
CA VAL A 62 8.46 12.89 -14.49
C VAL A 62 7.43 12.52 -15.55
N LEU A 63 6.28 12.01 -15.12
CA LEU A 63 5.14 11.69 -15.97
C LEU A 63 4.23 12.90 -16.17
N THR A 64 3.34 12.83 -17.17
CA THR A 64 2.47 13.96 -17.53
C THR A 64 1.00 13.68 -17.24
N LYS A 65 0.25 14.73 -16.95
CA LYS A 65 -1.22 14.66 -16.77
C LYS A 65 -1.94 14.11 -18.00
N HIS A 66 -1.48 14.49 -19.20
CA HIS A 66 -1.98 13.96 -20.46
C HIS A 66 -1.78 12.44 -20.56
N GLY A 67 -0.59 11.95 -20.19
CA GLY A 67 -0.31 10.51 -20.14
C GLY A 67 -1.23 9.76 -19.16
N ALA A 68 -1.53 10.36 -18.01
CA ALA A 68 -2.43 9.75 -17.03
C ALA A 68 -3.85 9.58 -17.60
N TYR A 69 -4.39 10.63 -18.24
CA TYR A 69 -5.69 10.56 -18.90
C TYR A 69 -5.71 9.63 -20.13
N ALA A 70 -4.62 9.57 -20.89
CA ALA A 70 -4.50 8.64 -22.00
C ALA A 70 -4.51 7.18 -21.52
N LEU A 71 -3.88 6.88 -20.38
CA LEU A 71 -3.95 5.56 -19.77
C LEU A 71 -5.34 5.26 -19.20
N ALA A 72 -6.01 6.27 -18.63
CA ALA A 72 -7.36 6.15 -18.09
C ALA A 72 -8.49 6.22 -19.14
N SER A 73 -8.18 6.26 -20.44
CA SER A 73 -9.21 6.32 -21.49
C SER A 73 -9.96 5.00 -21.69
N GLY A 74 -9.46 3.90 -21.10
CA GLY A 74 -10.11 2.59 -21.11
C GLY A 74 -11.26 2.48 -20.11
N SER A 75 -11.89 1.30 -20.05
CA SER A 75 -12.88 1.00 -19.02
C SER A 75 -12.22 0.78 -17.65
N GLY A 76 -12.98 0.97 -16.58
CA GLY A 76 -12.55 0.57 -15.24
C GLY A 76 -11.55 1.49 -14.53
N ILE A 77 -11.11 2.60 -15.14
CA ILE A 77 -10.22 3.58 -14.49
C ILE A 77 -10.94 4.93 -14.38
N HIS A 78 -11.09 5.42 -13.16
CA HIS A 78 -11.59 6.77 -12.90
C HIS A 78 -10.44 7.66 -12.42
N LEU A 79 -10.30 8.84 -13.02
CA LEU A 79 -9.44 9.92 -12.55
C LEU A 79 -10.27 11.20 -12.32
N SER A 80 -9.99 11.91 -11.23
CA SER A 80 -10.53 13.26 -11.02
C SER A 80 -9.58 14.17 -10.26
N GLU A 81 -9.54 15.44 -10.68
CA GLU A 81 -8.72 16.50 -10.12
C GLU A 81 -9.50 17.23 -9.02
N HIS A 82 -8.88 17.47 -7.85
CA HIS A 82 -9.55 18.09 -6.69
C HIS A 82 -8.81 19.29 -6.09
N GLY A 83 -7.85 19.87 -6.81
CA GLY A 83 -7.20 21.12 -6.45
C GLY A 83 -5.96 21.44 -7.29
N GLY A 84 -5.34 22.60 -7.02
CA GLY A 84 -4.09 23.01 -7.66
C GLY A 84 -4.15 23.03 -9.19
N THR A 85 -3.13 22.43 -9.81
CA THR A 85 -2.99 22.25 -11.27
C THR A 85 -3.67 20.98 -11.79
N GLY A 86 -4.16 20.12 -10.89
CA GLY A 86 -4.73 18.81 -11.20
C GLY A 86 -3.70 17.72 -11.44
N ASP A 87 -2.42 17.98 -11.20
CA ASP A 87 -1.33 17.03 -11.41
C ASP A 87 -1.35 15.90 -10.37
N GLY A 88 -2.11 16.05 -9.29
CA GLY A 88 -2.30 15.02 -8.27
C GLY A 88 -2.75 13.67 -8.82
N ILE A 89 -3.44 13.65 -9.97
CA ILE A 89 -3.90 12.40 -10.60
C ILE A 89 -2.73 11.50 -11.06
N ILE A 90 -1.58 12.11 -11.38
CA ILE A 90 -0.36 11.38 -11.77
C ILE A 90 0.08 10.49 -10.62
N GLY A 91 0.17 11.07 -9.42
CA GLY A 91 0.55 10.37 -8.19
C GLY A 91 -0.52 9.40 -7.70
N ALA A 92 -1.80 9.73 -7.88
CA ALA A 92 -2.90 8.84 -7.53
C ALA A 92 -2.88 7.56 -8.38
N LEU A 93 -2.73 7.71 -9.70
CA LEU A 93 -2.61 6.58 -10.64
C LEU A 93 -1.32 5.78 -10.39
N ALA A 94 -0.20 6.45 -10.13
CA ALA A 94 1.05 5.78 -9.76
C ALA A 94 0.89 4.94 -8.49
N GLY A 95 0.23 5.48 -7.46
CA GLY A 95 -0.05 4.75 -6.23
C GLY A 95 -0.90 3.50 -6.45
N ALA A 96 -1.87 3.57 -7.34
CA ALA A 96 -2.69 2.40 -7.72
C ALA A 96 -1.86 1.36 -8.50
N GLY A 97 -1.06 1.79 -9.48
CA GLY A 97 -0.16 0.89 -10.23
C GLY A 97 0.87 0.20 -9.36
N LEU A 98 1.50 0.94 -8.43
CA LEU A 98 2.41 0.37 -7.45
C LEU A 98 1.70 -0.63 -6.53
N ARG A 99 0.47 -0.35 -6.09
CA ARG A 99 -0.33 -1.30 -5.29
C ARG A 99 -0.60 -2.59 -6.06
N LEU A 100 -0.91 -2.49 -7.35
CA LEU A 100 -1.15 -3.65 -8.22
C LEU A 100 0.08 -4.56 -8.39
N THR A 101 1.29 -4.07 -8.13
CA THR A 101 2.49 -4.93 -8.12
C THR A 101 2.47 -5.96 -6.98
N GLY A 102 1.77 -5.67 -5.88
CA GLY A 102 1.84 -6.48 -4.66
C GLY A 102 3.17 -6.38 -3.91
N HIS A 103 4.08 -5.50 -4.31
CA HIS A 103 5.46 -5.42 -3.79
C HIS A 103 5.89 -3.99 -3.41
N ASP A 104 4.98 -3.02 -3.47
CA ASP A 104 5.31 -1.63 -3.18
C ASP A 104 4.36 -1.03 -2.14
N GLY A 105 4.95 -0.39 -1.14
CA GLY A 105 4.25 0.31 -0.09
C GLY A 105 4.47 -0.26 1.31
N ARG A 106 4.06 0.54 2.29
CA ARG A 106 4.10 0.20 3.72
C ARG A 106 2.76 0.52 4.34
N PHE A 107 2.32 -0.31 5.27
CA PHE A 107 1.05 -0.10 5.94
C PHE A 107 1.17 1.01 7.00
N LYS A 108 0.22 1.93 6.96
CA LYS A 108 0.15 3.05 7.90
C LYS A 108 -0.71 2.64 9.10
N GLY A 109 -0.21 2.88 10.30
CA GLY A 109 -0.86 2.48 11.55
C GLY A 109 0.18 2.24 12.65
N LYS A 110 -0.27 2.15 13.90
CA LYS A 110 0.49 1.51 14.98
C LYS A 110 -0.27 0.24 15.30
N PHE A 111 0.32 -0.91 15.00
CA PHE A 111 -0.25 -2.17 15.47
C PHE A 111 0.09 -2.27 16.95
N ASP A 112 -0.93 -2.15 17.80
CA ASP A 112 -0.77 -2.35 19.24
C ASP A 112 -1.07 -3.82 19.52
N MET A 113 -0.03 -4.64 19.49
CA MET A 113 -0.14 -6.06 19.78
C MET A 113 0.10 -6.25 21.27
N LYS A 114 -0.88 -6.82 21.99
CA LYS A 114 -0.71 -7.15 23.40
C LYS A 114 0.35 -8.25 23.53
N THR A 115 1.52 -7.89 24.03
CA THR A 115 2.62 -8.84 24.22
C THR A 115 2.65 -9.39 25.64
N ASN A 116 2.93 -10.69 25.79
CA ASN A 116 3.46 -11.23 27.04
C ASN A 116 4.98 -11.02 27.05
N ASN A 117 5.48 -10.14 27.93
CA ASN A 117 6.90 -9.80 28.07
C ASN A 117 7.58 -9.21 26.81
N GLY A 118 6.82 -8.57 25.91
CA GLY A 118 7.36 -7.96 24.68
C GLY A 118 7.57 -8.93 23.51
N SER A 119 7.37 -10.25 23.69
CA SER A 119 7.56 -11.25 22.63
C SER A 119 6.28 -11.98 22.27
N LEU A 120 6.10 -12.30 20.98
CA LEU A 120 5.06 -13.17 20.46
C LEU A 120 5.69 -14.22 19.53
N SER A 121 5.08 -15.40 19.46
CA SER A 121 5.40 -16.38 18.42
C SER A 121 4.95 -15.88 17.05
N VAL A 122 5.61 -16.36 15.98
CA VAL A 122 5.20 -16.06 14.60
C VAL A 122 3.73 -16.40 14.37
N LYS A 123 3.27 -17.54 14.92
CA LYS A 123 1.87 -17.94 14.85
C LYS A 123 0.92 -16.91 15.48
N GLU A 124 1.20 -16.46 16.72
CA GLU A 124 0.39 -15.44 17.40
C GLU A 124 0.36 -14.12 16.63
N ILE A 125 1.46 -13.78 15.94
CA ILE A 125 1.54 -12.58 15.11
C ILE A 125 0.63 -12.70 13.88
N GLU A 126 0.72 -13.81 13.15
CA GLU A 126 -0.09 -14.05 11.94
C GLU A 126 -1.58 -14.23 12.24
N GLU A 127 -1.94 -14.77 13.41
CA GLU A 127 -3.34 -14.91 13.86
C GLU A 127 -4.00 -13.57 14.24
N SER A 128 -3.23 -12.47 14.34
CA SER A 128 -3.78 -11.15 14.66
C SER A 128 -4.64 -10.52 13.56
N GLN A 129 -4.63 -11.10 12.34
CA GLN A 129 -5.27 -10.56 11.12
C GLN A 129 -4.76 -9.20 10.63
N LEU A 130 -3.78 -8.61 11.33
CA LEU A 130 -3.15 -7.33 10.95
C LEU A 130 -1.87 -7.54 10.13
N ILE A 131 -1.26 -8.71 10.32
CA ILE A 131 0.01 -9.12 9.73
C ILE A 131 -0.27 -10.50 9.12
N ASP A 132 -0.11 -10.61 7.81
CA ASP A 132 -0.40 -11.85 7.09
C ASP A 132 0.76 -12.84 7.20
N LYS A 133 1.99 -12.33 7.26
CA LYS A 133 3.22 -13.13 7.31
C LYS A 133 4.33 -12.48 8.13
N VAL A 134 5.15 -13.31 8.78
CA VAL A 134 6.45 -12.89 9.34
C VAL A 134 7.59 -13.49 8.52
N MET A 135 8.51 -12.65 8.07
CA MET A 135 9.63 -13.05 7.20
C MET A 135 10.93 -12.38 7.62
N ASP A 136 12.07 -12.99 7.29
CA ASP A 136 13.38 -12.36 7.43
C ASP A 136 13.60 -11.24 6.39
N GLU A 137 14.73 -10.54 6.48
CA GLU A 137 15.12 -9.46 5.54
C GLU A 137 15.25 -9.91 4.08
N LYS A 138 15.31 -11.22 3.82
CA LYS A 138 15.37 -11.82 2.49
C LYS A 138 14.02 -12.42 2.06
N PHE A 139 12.94 -12.10 2.78
CA PHE A 139 11.59 -12.60 2.56
C PHE A 139 11.44 -14.12 2.70
N ASN A 140 12.29 -14.77 3.52
CA ASN A 140 12.07 -16.16 3.90
C ASN A 140 11.08 -16.24 5.08
N PRO A 141 10.03 -17.06 5.00
CA PRO A 141 9.10 -17.28 6.12
C PRO A 141 9.80 -17.87 7.35
N LEU A 142 9.44 -17.39 8.54
CA LEU A 142 9.92 -17.97 9.80
C LEU A 142 9.08 -19.18 10.22
N ASN A 143 9.63 -19.98 11.14
CA ASN A 143 8.89 -21.08 11.75
C ASN A 143 7.80 -20.53 12.69
N PRO A 144 6.56 -21.08 12.69
CA PRO A 144 5.46 -20.62 13.53
C PRO A 144 5.76 -20.54 15.04
N GLU A 145 6.66 -21.40 15.54
CA GLU A 145 7.04 -21.48 16.96
C GLU A 145 8.19 -20.53 17.34
N GLU A 146 8.86 -19.90 16.37
CA GLU A 146 9.90 -18.92 16.65
C GLU A 146 9.28 -17.68 17.31
N LYS A 147 10.00 -17.10 18.28
CA LYS A 147 9.57 -15.90 18.99
C LYS A 147 10.22 -14.66 18.40
N VAL A 148 9.41 -13.63 18.21
CA VAL A 148 9.81 -12.28 17.81
C VAL A 148 9.59 -11.34 18.98
N LEU A 149 10.65 -10.63 19.36
CA LEU A 149 10.58 -9.50 20.27
C LEU A 149 10.10 -8.27 19.49
N LEU A 150 8.88 -7.82 19.79
CA LEU A 150 8.23 -6.70 19.13
C LEU A 150 8.59 -5.39 19.84
N GLY A 151 9.15 -4.43 19.11
CA GLY A 151 9.38 -3.07 19.59
C GLY A 151 8.17 -2.15 19.39
N ASP A 152 8.23 -0.94 19.96
CA ASP A 152 7.13 0.04 20.05
C ASP A 152 6.46 0.48 18.73
N LYS A 153 7.05 0.18 17.58
CA LYS A 153 6.59 0.66 16.27
C LYS A 153 6.62 -0.45 15.23
N ILE A 154 5.68 -1.38 15.36
CA ILE A 154 5.45 -2.44 14.38
C ILE A 154 5.00 -1.81 13.06
N LYS A 155 5.68 -2.20 11.98
CA LYS A 155 5.45 -1.75 10.62
C LYS A 155 5.57 -2.93 9.67
N THR A 156 4.63 -3.04 8.75
CA THR A 156 4.67 -4.05 7.69
C THR A 156 4.89 -3.40 6.34
N VAL A 157 5.48 -4.18 5.44
CA VAL A 157 5.64 -3.87 4.02
C VAL A 157 4.59 -4.63 3.22
N MET A 158 4.32 -4.15 2.02
CA MET A 158 3.57 -4.89 1.01
C MET A 158 4.52 -5.86 0.29
N TYR A 159 4.25 -7.16 0.36
CA TYR A 159 5.01 -8.18 -0.37
C TYR A 159 4.10 -9.34 -0.75
N ASP A 160 4.11 -9.76 -2.03
CA ASP A 160 3.19 -10.75 -2.58
C ASP A 160 1.72 -10.51 -2.18
N HIS A 161 1.27 -9.26 -2.32
CA HIS A 161 -0.08 -8.81 -1.96
C HIS A 161 -0.46 -8.97 -0.47
N ARG A 162 0.55 -9.14 0.41
CA ARG A 162 0.36 -9.37 1.85
C ARG A 162 1.03 -8.29 2.71
N SER A 163 0.46 -8.06 3.88
CA SER A 163 1.05 -7.31 4.99
C SER A 163 2.12 -8.15 5.69
N VAL A 164 3.39 -7.91 5.35
CA VAL A 164 4.53 -8.70 5.85
C VAL A 164 5.30 -7.94 6.93
N LEU A 165 5.49 -8.58 8.09
CA LEU A 165 6.39 -8.12 9.13
C LEU A 165 7.80 -8.65 8.86
N LEU A 166 8.72 -7.74 8.52
CA LEU A 166 10.13 -8.07 8.38
C LEU A 166 10.83 -8.06 9.74
N VAL A 167 11.61 -9.11 9.98
CA VAL A 167 12.38 -9.31 11.21
C VAL A 167 13.84 -9.62 10.89
N ARG A 168 14.72 -9.33 11.85
CA ARG A 168 16.15 -9.73 11.81
C ARG A 168 16.59 -10.24 13.15
N LYS A 169 17.71 -10.96 13.21
CA LYS A 169 18.34 -11.30 14.49
C LYS A 169 19.09 -10.08 15.04
N ASN A 170 18.95 -9.84 16.34
CA ASN A 170 19.79 -8.90 17.07
C ASN A 170 21.15 -9.53 17.42
N SER A 171 21.99 -8.81 18.18
CA SER A 171 23.31 -9.29 18.64
C SER A 171 23.25 -10.58 19.47
N ASP A 172 22.11 -10.83 20.13
CA ASP A 172 21.87 -11.99 20.98
C ASP A 172 21.22 -13.16 20.22
N GLY A 173 21.03 -13.02 18.90
CA GLY A 173 20.41 -14.03 18.05
C GLY A 173 18.88 -14.08 18.14
N ILE A 174 18.24 -13.10 18.79
CA ILE A 174 16.79 -13.00 18.98
C ILE A 174 16.17 -12.25 17.79
N TRP A 175 15.06 -12.76 17.25
CA TRP A 175 14.29 -12.07 16.22
C TRP A 175 13.66 -10.79 16.75
N VAL A 176 13.87 -9.68 16.05
CA VAL A 176 13.28 -8.36 16.32
C VAL A 176 12.71 -7.80 15.03
N ASN A 177 11.59 -7.07 15.11
CA ASN A 177 11.05 -6.39 13.94
C ASN A 177 11.97 -5.27 13.45
N LEU A 178 12.01 -5.05 12.13
CA LEU A 178 12.71 -3.92 11.56
C LEU A 178 12.09 -2.59 11.98
N SER A 179 12.93 -1.59 12.18
CA SER A 179 12.52 -0.20 12.40
C SER A 179 12.11 0.48 11.09
N ARG A 180 11.42 1.61 11.21
CA ARG A 180 11.07 2.44 10.05
C ARG A 180 12.28 2.87 9.21
N LYS A 181 13.47 2.99 9.81
CA LYS A 181 14.68 3.39 9.09
C LYS A 181 15.22 2.24 8.25
N GLU A 182 15.24 1.03 8.80
CA GLU A 182 15.68 -0.20 8.11
C GLU A 182 14.70 -0.55 6.96
N LEU A 183 13.39 -0.36 7.15
CA LEU A 183 12.36 -0.50 6.09
C LEU A 183 12.43 0.58 4.98
N LYS A 184 13.55 1.27 4.80
CA LYS A 184 13.80 2.08 3.60
C LYS A 184 14.69 1.35 2.59
N GLU A 185 15.33 0.27 3.03
CA GLU A 185 16.22 -0.57 2.23
C GLU A 185 15.44 -1.71 1.54
N HIS A 186 14.15 -1.82 1.83
CA HIS A 186 13.16 -2.75 1.29
C HIS A 186 11.94 -1.97 0.80
#